data_AF-A0A259NVD7-F1
#
_entry.id   AF-A0A259NVD7-F1
#
_cell.length_a   1.000
_cell.length_b   1.000
_cell.length_c   1.000
_cell.angle_alpha   90.00
_cell.angle_beta   90.00
_cell.angle_gamma   90.00
#
_symmetry.space_group_name_H-M   'P 1'
#
loop_
_entity.id
_entity.type
_entity.pdbx_description
1 polymer ?
#
loop_
_entity_poly.entity_id
_entity_poly.type
_entity_poly.pdbx_seq_one_letter_code
_entity_poly.pdbx_strand_id
1 'polypeptide(L)'
;MRLNKVDEIFLATLLLRWQTTAPDDRKEGLLDGVPTQNSQSSRMQYALQKLCIGIEDKCYNSLSAYSRRTDGNSFISRDSTWMLAPHHLRGEWYLECKMSLDQKLNILSYLNKIGFSSALTACVCDFVAGKEINKYFPTEEESIEILEKCKREFGEIET
;
A
#
# COMPACT_ATOMS: atom_id res chain seq x y z
N MET A 1 -3.03 -15.85 6.64
CA MET A 1 -1.96 -15.41 7.56
C MET A 1 -2.31 -14.00 7.98
N ARG A 2 -2.37 -13.73 9.29
CA ARG A 2 -2.70 -12.41 9.84
C ARG A 2 -1.44 -11.60 10.08
N LEU A 3 -1.60 -10.29 10.18
CA LEU A 3 -0.56 -9.33 10.49
C LEU A 3 -0.19 -9.43 11.97
N ASN A 4 1.11 -9.36 12.26
CA ASN A 4 1.64 -9.46 13.62
C ASN A 4 2.71 -8.40 13.96
N LYS A 5 3.07 -7.54 13.00
CA LYS A 5 3.95 -6.39 13.24
C LYS A 5 3.12 -5.12 13.37
N VAL A 6 3.40 -4.32 14.40
CA VAL A 6 2.60 -3.13 14.74
C VAL A 6 2.60 -2.09 13.63
N ASP A 7 3.75 -1.84 13.01
CA ASP A 7 3.89 -0.92 11.89
C ASP A 7 3.03 -1.37 10.69
N GLU A 8 3.07 -2.65 10.34
CA GLU A 8 2.28 -3.20 9.25
C GLU A 8 0.78 -3.23 9.55
N ILE A 9 0.38 -3.47 10.82
CA ILE A 9 -1.02 -3.36 11.28
C ILE A 9 -1.50 -1.91 11.17
N PHE A 10 -0.67 -0.95 11.57
CA PHE A 10 -0.99 0.47 11.41
C PHE A 10 -1.18 0.84 9.94
N LEU A 11 -0.27 0.41 9.05
CA LEU A 11 -0.41 0.64 7.61
C LEU A 11 -1.68 0.01 7.04
N ALA A 12 -1.99 -1.24 7.42
CA ALA A 12 -3.22 -1.91 6.99
C ALA A 12 -4.47 -1.18 7.49
N THR A 13 -4.44 -0.60 8.69
CA THR A 13 -5.55 0.22 9.22
C THR A 13 -5.86 1.42 8.33
N LEU A 14 -4.82 2.06 7.76
CA LEU A 14 -5.02 3.16 6.81
C LEU A 14 -5.73 2.68 5.54
N LEU A 15 -5.38 1.50 5.02
CA LEU A 15 -6.05 0.89 3.87
C LEU A 15 -7.51 0.51 4.21
N LEU A 16 -7.74 0.00 5.41
CA LEU A 16 -9.08 -0.36 5.87
C LEU A 16 -9.97 0.88 5.97
N ARG A 17 -9.44 1.97 6.55
CA ARG A 17 -10.13 3.26 6.58
C ARG A 17 -10.56 3.69 5.18
N TRP A 18 -9.65 3.64 4.20
CA TRP A 18 -10.03 3.90 2.80
C TRP A 18 -11.15 2.97 2.35
N GLN A 19 -11.05 1.65 2.54
CA GLN A 19 -12.08 0.71 2.10
C GLN A 19 -13.46 1.04 2.69
N THR A 20 -13.52 1.56 3.91
CA THR A 20 -14.77 1.92 4.60
C THR A 20 -15.33 3.30 4.24
N THR A 21 -14.49 4.24 3.83
CA THR A 21 -14.90 5.63 3.55
C THR A 21 -14.86 6.00 2.07
N ALA A 22 -14.32 5.14 1.22
CA ALA A 22 -14.25 5.40 -0.21
C ALA A 22 -15.65 5.46 -0.84
N PRO A 23 -15.83 6.27 -1.89
CA PRO A 23 -17.04 6.25 -2.71
C PRO A 23 -17.30 4.85 -3.29
N ASP A 24 -18.54 4.56 -3.70
CA ASP A 24 -18.84 3.32 -4.42
C ASP A 24 -17.90 3.13 -5.62
N ASP A 25 -17.68 1.88 -6.02
CA ASP A 25 -16.81 1.57 -7.16
C ASP A 25 -17.17 2.42 -8.39
N ARG A 26 -16.14 3.02 -9.00
CA ARG A 26 -16.22 3.94 -10.15
C ARG A 26 -16.97 5.25 -9.92
N LYS A 27 -17.52 5.52 -8.73
CA LYS A 27 -18.07 6.83 -8.39
C LYS A 27 -16.97 7.77 -7.89
N GLU A 28 -17.13 9.03 -8.19
CA GLU A 28 -16.34 10.10 -7.57
C GLU A 28 -16.92 10.46 -6.22
N GLY A 29 -16.04 10.75 -5.27
CA GLY A 29 -16.40 11.35 -4.00
C GLY A 29 -15.12 11.80 -3.30
N LEU A 30 -15.21 12.10 -2.01
CA LEU A 30 -14.08 12.65 -1.27
C LEU A 30 -13.43 11.56 -0.42
N LEU A 31 -12.10 11.50 -0.48
CA LEU A 31 -11.31 10.77 0.50
C LEU A 31 -10.23 11.69 1.07
N ASP A 32 -10.21 11.80 2.40
CA ASP A 32 -9.37 12.75 3.13
C ASP A 32 -9.47 14.19 2.58
N GLY A 33 -10.66 14.56 2.09
CA GLY A 33 -10.95 15.89 1.49
C GLY A 33 -10.57 16.03 0.01
N VAL A 34 -10.02 14.99 -0.62
CA VAL A 34 -9.58 15.01 -2.02
C VAL A 34 -10.57 14.24 -2.92
N PRO A 35 -11.06 14.86 -4.01
CA PRO A 35 -11.84 14.16 -5.02
C PRO A 35 -11.08 12.95 -5.57
N THR A 36 -11.65 11.77 -5.36
CA THR A 36 -11.02 10.50 -5.71
C THR A 36 -12.07 9.56 -6.26
N GLN A 37 -11.79 8.99 -7.44
CA GLN A 37 -12.57 7.86 -7.94
C GLN A 37 -12.09 6.57 -7.27
N ASN A 38 -13.01 5.76 -6.74
CA ASN A 38 -12.66 4.43 -6.24
C ASN A 38 -12.34 3.52 -7.43
N SER A 39 -11.04 3.34 -7.70
CA SER A 39 -10.53 2.47 -8.76
C SER A 39 -9.33 1.67 -8.25
N GLN A 40 -9.00 0.57 -8.94
CA GLN A 40 -7.80 -0.22 -8.62
C GLN A 40 -6.51 0.61 -8.68
N SER A 41 -6.44 1.56 -9.62
CA SER A 41 -5.30 2.47 -9.77
C SER A 41 -5.20 3.47 -8.62
N SER A 42 -6.31 4.06 -8.20
CA SER A 42 -6.36 4.96 -7.04
C SER A 42 -6.00 4.22 -5.75
N ARG A 43 -6.49 2.99 -5.57
CA ARG A 43 -6.15 2.12 -4.43
C ARG A 43 -4.65 1.80 -4.41
N MET A 44 -4.08 1.44 -5.56
CA MET A 44 -2.65 1.15 -5.64
C MET A 44 -1.79 2.38 -5.34
N GLN A 45 -2.14 3.53 -5.90
CA GLN A 45 -1.48 4.81 -5.60
C GLN A 45 -1.53 5.10 -4.10
N TYR A 46 -2.71 5.02 -3.49
CA TYR A 46 -2.86 5.26 -2.05
C TYR A 46 -2.04 4.30 -1.21
N ALA A 47 -2.10 3.00 -1.51
CA ALA A 47 -1.33 1.99 -0.78
C ALA A 47 0.16 2.30 -0.83
N LEU A 48 0.71 2.55 -2.03
CA LEU A 48 2.13 2.89 -2.20
C LEU A 48 2.50 4.22 -1.50
N GLN A 49 1.61 5.20 -1.48
CA GLN A 49 1.82 6.46 -0.76
C GLN A 49 1.86 6.27 0.76
N LYS A 50 1.15 5.28 1.32
CA LYS A 50 1.16 4.99 2.76
C LYS A 50 2.30 4.06 3.17
N LEU A 51 2.53 3.00 2.40
CA LEU A 51 3.56 2.02 2.71
C LEU A 51 4.97 2.61 2.63
N CYS A 52 5.23 3.48 1.67
CA CYS A 52 6.57 4.03 1.47
C CYS A 52 6.83 5.32 2.26
N ILE A 53 5.97 5.72 3.21
CA ILE A 53 6.20 6.93 4.03
C ILE A 53 7.51 6.81 4.81
N GLY A 54 8.36 7.84 4.71
CA GLY A 54 9.65 7.89 5.40
C GLY A 54 10.74 7.00 4.81
N ILE A 55 10.43 6.25 3.74
CA ILE A 55 11.37 5.40 3.00
C ILE A 55 11.18 5.56 1.49
N GLU A 56 10.64 6.71 1.03
CA GLU A 56 10.14 6.92 -0.33
C GLU A 56 11.17 6.51 -1.39
N ASP A 57 12.39 7.04 -1.32
CA ASP A 57 13.43 6.73 -2.30
C ASP A 57 13.88 5.28 -2.26
N LYS A 58 14.05 4.69 -1.07
CA LYS A 58 14.41 3.26 -0.96
C LYS A 58 13.33 2.38 -1.57
N CYS A 59 12.07 2.69 -1.26
CA CYS A 59 10.89 1.95 -1.69
C CYS A 59 10.71 2.06 -3.21
N TYR A 60 10.62 3.28 -3.74
CA TYR A 60 10.30 3.51 -5.14
C TYR A 60 11.46 3.21 -6.08
N ASN A 61 12.72 3.39 -5.67
CA ASN A 61 13.86 2.90 -6.47
C ASN A 61 13.81 1.38 -6.62
N SER A 62 13.54 0.66 -5.52
CA SER A 62 13.44 -0.81 -5.54
C SER A 62 12.28 -1.26 -6.43
N LEU A 63 11.09 -0.69 -6.25
CA LEU A 63 9.94 -1.00 -7.08
C LEU A 63 10.19 -0.64 -8.56
N SER A 64 10.83 0.50 -8.84
CA SER A 64 11.20 0.90 -10.19
C SER A 64 12.13 -0.12 -10.86
N ALA A 65 13.13 -0.62 -10.13
CA ALA A 65 14.05 -1.62 -10.64
C ALA A 65 13.35 -2.95 -10.99
N TYR A 66 12.39 -3.39 -10.17
CA TYR A 66 11.67 -4.65 -10.38
C TYR A 66 10.49 -4.55 -11.35
N SER A 67 9.98 -3.35 -11.61
CA SER A 67 8.79 -3.12 -12.46
C SER A 67 9.12 -2.58 -13.86
N ARG A 68 10.30 -2.93 -14.39
CA ARG A 68 10.69 -2.59 -15.77
C ARG A 68 9.78 -3.26 -16.79
N ARG A 69 9.40 -2.49 -17.80
CA ARG A 69 8.60 -2.86 -18.96
C ARG A 69 9.49 -3.31 -20.11
N THR A 70 8.88 -3.89 -21.13
CA THR A 70 9.57 -4.31 -22.36
C THR A 70 10.07 -3.13 -23.20
N ASP A 71 9.49 -1.94 -23.03
CA ASP A 71 9.91 -0.70 -23.69
C ASP A 71 11.07 0.03 -22.98
N GLY A 72 11.63 -0.58 -21.92
CA GLY A 72 12.75 -0.03 -21.16
C GLY A 72 12.36 0.96 -20.05
N ASN A 73 11.12 1.44 -20.04
CA ASN A 73 10.58 2.27 -18.95
C ASN A 73 10.17 1.41 -17.75
N SER A 74 9.82 2.04 -16.62
CA SER A 74 9.37 1.35 -15.42
C SER A 74 8.02 1.87 -14.96
N PHE A 75 7.12 1.00 -14.51
CA PHE A 75 5.79 1.42 -14.04
C PHE A 75 5.85 2.42 -12.88
N ILE A 76 6.95 2.44 -12.12
CA ILE A 76 7.25 3.48 -11.14
C ILE A 76 8.51 4.22 -11.60
N SER A 77 8.40 5.52 -11.80
CA SER A 77 9.49 6.34 -12.35
C SER A 77 9.43 7.77 -11.83
N ARG A 78 10.57 8.47 -11.89
CA ARG A 78 10.62 9.93 -11.71
C ARG A 78 10.30 10.70 -12.98
N ASP A 79 10.52 10.08 -14.13
CA ASP A 79 10.11 10.63 -15.43
C ASP A 79 8.68 10.16 -15.74
N SER A 80 7.74 11.11 -15.73
CA SER A 80 6.33 10.87 -16.06
C SER A 80 6.00 11.16 -17.53
N THR A 81 6.94 11.66 -18.34
CA THR A 81 6.65 12.20 -19.68
C THR A 81 6.18 11.14 -20.69
N TRP A 82 6.58 9.88 -20.49
CA TRP A 82 6.17 8.74 -21.31
C TRP A 82 4.90 8.04 -20.77
N MET A 83 4.44 8.37 -19.56
CA MET A 83 3.30 7.71 -18.94
C MET A 83 1.99 8.14 -19.58
N LEU A 84 1.11 7.17 -19.82
CA LEU A 84 -0.22 7.38 -20.38
C LEU A 84 -1.21 7.87 -19.32
N ALA A 85 -1.07 7.40 -18.08
CA ALA A 85 -1.88 7.84 -16.95
C ALA A 85 -1.00 8.01 -15.70
N PRO A 86 -0.20 9.08 -15.61
CA PRO A 86 0.68 9.31 -14.46
C PRO A 86 -0.13 9.67 -13.22
N HIS A 87 0.05 8.90 -12.15
CA HIS A 87 -0.45 9.22 -10.82
C HIS A 87 0.72 9.58 -9.91
N HIS A 88 0.65 10.75 -9.29
CA HIS A 88 1.68 11.21 -8.36
C HIS A 88 1.73 10.33 -7.10
N LEU A 89 2.91 9.85 -6.72
CA LEU A 89 3.11 9.12 -5.48
C LEU A 89 3.53 10.10 -4.37
N ARG A 90 4.83 10.34 -4.22
CA ARG A 90 5.42 11.32 -3.30
C ARG A 90 6.74 11.84 -3.87
N GLY A 91 7.10 13.07 -3.52
CA GLY A 91 8.28 13.73 -4.10
C GLY A 91 8.15 13.81 -5.62
N GLU A 92 9.19 13.40 -6.34
CA GLU A 92 9.21 13.37 -7.80
C GLU A 92 8.79 12.00 -8.38
N TRP A 93 8.16 11.13 -7.60
CA TRP A 93 7.79 9.78 -8.05
C TRP A 93 6.37 9.70 -8.60
N TYR A 94 6.22 8.94 -9.69
CA TYR A 94 4.96 8.70 -10.37
C TYR A 94 4.73 7.20 -10.61
N LEU A 95 3.45 6.82 -10.66
CA LEU A 95 2.95 5.50 -11.02
C LEU A 95 2.21 5.60 -12.36
N GLU A 96 2.59 4.75 -13.32
CA GLU A 96 1.80 4.56 -14.54
C GLU A 96 0.56 3.74 -14.22
N CYS A 97 -0.63 4.33 -14.32
CA CYS A 97 -1.88 3.67 -13.91
C CYS A 97 -2.60 2.91 -15.03
N LYS A 98 -2.16 3.01 -16.29
CA LYS A 98 -2.70 2.22 -17.40
C LYS A 98 -2.11 0.80 -17.41
N MET A 99 -2.52 0.03 -16.41
CA MET A 99 -2.07 -1.35 -16.15
C MET A 99 -3.25 -2.31 -15.99
N SER A 100 -3.07 -3.58 -16.35
CA SER A 100 -3.98 -4.65 -15.94
C SER A 100 -3.91 -4.89 -14.43
N LEU A 101 -4.91 -5.56 -13.85
CA LEU A 101 -4.85 -5.96 -12.44
C LEU A 101 -3.63 -6.86 -12.17
N ASP A 102 -3.34 -7.82 -13.05
CA ASP A 102 -2.18 -8.71 -12.88
C ASP A 102 -0.85 -7.96 -12.84
N GLN A 103 -0.70 -6.92 -13.67
CA GLN A 103 0.48 -6.05 -13.63
C GLN A 103 0.57 -5.31 -12.30
N LYS A 104 -0.55 -4.75 -11.79
CA LYS A 104 -0.59 -4.10 -10.47
C LYS A 104 -0.18 -5.07 -9.36
N LEU A 105 -0.76 -6.28 -9.35
CA LEU A 105 -0.46 -7.30 -8.34
C LEU A 105 0.98 -7.80 -8.43
N ASN A 106 1.53 -7.95 -9.63
CA ASN A 106 2.94 -8.31 -9.81
C ASN A 106 3.88 -7.26 -9.21
N ILE A 107 3.62 -5.97 -9.45
CA ILE A 107 4.40 -4.88 -8.86
C ILE A 107 4.34 -4.92 -7.33
N LEU A 108 3.14 -5.09 -6.78
CA LEU A 108 2.93 -5.15 -5.33
C LEU A 108 3.60 -6.38 -4.69
N SER A 109 3.76 -7.48 -5.43
CA SER A 109 4.48 -8.66 -4.94
C SER A 109 5.94 -8.35 -4.56
N TYR A 110 6.55 -7.32 -5.16
CA TYR A 110 7.91 -6.88 -4.86
C TYR A 110 8.04 -6.13 -3.54
N LEU A 111 6.93 -5.78 -2.85
CA LEU A 111 6.97 -5.22 -1.50
C LEU A 111 7.70 -6.15 -0.52
N ASN A 112 7.58 -7.47 -0.69
CA ASN A 112 8.34 -8.45 0.08
C ASN A 112 9.87 -8.30 -0.10
N LYS A 113 10.33 -7.87 -1.28
CA LYS A 113 11.76 -7.63 -1.55
C LYS A 113 12.29 -6.37 -0.86
N ILE A 114 11.39 -5.50 -0.41
CA ILE A 114 11.72 -4.21 0.22
C ILE A 114 11.70 -4.33 1.76
N GLY A 115 11.17 -5.43 2.29
CA GLY A 115 11.18 -5.77 3.71
C GLY A 115 9.79 -5.91 4.35
N PHE A 116 8.72 -5.65 3.60
CA PHE A 116 7.36 -5.89 4.08
C PHE A 116 7.07 -7.39 4.19
N SER A 117 6.23 -7.78 5.16
CA SER A 117 5.85 -9.18 5.31
C SER A 117 4.95 -9.67 4.18
N SER A 118 4.96 -10.98 3.96
CA SER A 118 4.04 -11.64 3.04
C SER A 118 2.57 -11.40 3.41
N ALA A 119 2.26 -11.25 4.70
CA ALA A 119 0.90 -10.98 5.16
C ALA A 119 0.46 -9.57 4.76
N LEU A 120 1.31 -8.55 4.94
CA LEU A 120 1.01 -7.18 4.48
C LEU A 120 0.93 -7.11 2.96
N THR A 121 1.88 -7.72 2.25
CA THR A 121 1.84 -7.74 0.78
C THR A 121 0.55 -8.37 0.26
N ALA A 122 0.10 -9.48 0.85
CA ALA A 122 -1.18 -10.10 0.50
C ALA A 122 -2.37 -9.20 0.83
N CYS A 123 -2.36 -8.53 1.98
CA CYS A 123 -3.37 -7.54 2.38
C CYS A 123 -3.48 -6.41 1.35
N VAL A 124 -2.36 -5.83 0.93
CA VAL A 124 -2.31 -4.76 -0.08
C VAL A 124 -2.82 -5.25 -1.44
N CYS A 125 -2.43 -6.44 -1.87
CA CYS A 125 -2.93 -7.04 -3.10
C CYS A 125 -4.45 -7.19 -3.09
N ASP A 126 -5.02 -7.70 -2.00
CA ASP A 126 -6.48 -7.84 -1.87
C ASP A 126 -7.18 -6.47 -1.79
N PHE A 127 -6.61 -5.49 -1.08
CA PHE A 127 -7.11 -4.11 -1.06
C PHE A 127 -7.20 -3.52 -2.47
N VAL A 128 -6.13 -3.63 -3.26
CA VAL A 128 -6.06 -3.11 -4.63
C VAL A 128 -7.00 -3.87 -5.57
N ALA A 129 -7.20 -5.17 -5.35
CA ALA A 129 -8.18 -5.97 -6.07
C ALA A 129 -9.64 -5.68 -5.68
N GLY A 130 -9.89 -4.77 -4.72
CA GLY A 130 -11.22 -4.43 -4.26
C GLY A 130 -11.85 -5.46 -3.31
N LYS A 131 -11.06 -6.36 -2.74
CA LYS A 131 -11.51 -7.38 -1.79
C LYS A 131 -11.40 -6.87 -0.36
N GLU A 132 -12.19 -7.47 0.52
CA GLU A 132 -12.14 -7.18 1.95
C GLU A 132 -10.81 -7.61 2.58
N ILE A 133 -10.22 -6.71 3.36
CA ILE A 133 -8.95 -6.94 4.06
C ILE A 133 -9.07 -7.22 5.56
N ASN A 134 -10.27 -7.21 6.13
CA ASN A 134 -10.50 -7.48 7.56
C ASN A 134 -9.89 -8.81 8.03
N LYS A 135 -9.89 -9.82 7.14
CA LYS A 135 -9.31 -11.15 7.39
C LYS A 135 -7.81 -11.16 7.70
N TYR A 136 -7.08 -10.07 7.40
CA TYR A 136 -5.65 -9.95 7.69
C TYR A 136 -5.36 -9.39 9.08
N PHE A 137 -6.34 -8.76 9.73
CA PHE A 137 -6.15 -8.19 11.06
C PHE A 137 -6.10 -9.28 12.13
N PRO A 138 -5.32 -9.05 13.21
CA PRO A 138 -5.26 -9.96 14.34
C PRO A 138 -6.63 -10.11 15.03
N THR A 139 -6.87 -11.24 15.67
CA THR A 139 -7.99 -11.40 16.62
C THR A 139 -7.75 -10.58 17.89
N GLU A 140 -8.73 -10.57 18.79
CA GLU A 140 -8.58 -9.92 20.09
C GLU A 140 -7.43 -10.53 20.89
N GLU A 141 -7.35 -11.87 20.95
CA GLU A 141 -6.28 -12.59 21.65
C GLU A 141 -4.91 -12.29 21.03
N GLU A 142 -4.80 -12.37 19.70
CA GLU A 142 -3.56 -12.04 18.98
C GLU A 142 -3.15 -10.57 19.22
N SER A 143 -4.12 -9.65 19.30
CA SER A 143 -3.86 -8.23 19.56
C SER A 143 -3.32 -7.99 20.98
N ILE A 144 -3.86 -8.69 21.98
CA ILE A 144 -3.36 -8.64 23.36
C ILE A 144 -1.91 -9.11 23.41
N GLU A 145 -1.59 -10.25 22.78
CA GLU A 145 -0.23 -10.79 22.74
C GLU A 145 0.77 -9.82 22.08
N ILE A 146 0.37 -9.19 20.97
CA ILE A 146 1.18 -8.18 20.27
C ILE A 146 1.44 -6.98 21.18
N LEU A 147 0.40 -6.46 21.85
CA LEU A 147 0.54 -5.32 22.75
C LEU A 147 1.43 -5.63 23.94
N GLU A 148 1.28 -6.79 24.56
CA GLU A 148 2.16 -7.22 25.66
C GLU A 148 3.61 -7.33 25.21
N LYS A 149 3.85 -7.87 24.01
CA LYS A 149 5.20 -7.94 23.44
C LYS A 149 5.79 -6.55 23.25
N CYS A 150 5.02 -5.60 22.73
CA CYS A 150 5.48 -4.22 22.58
C CYS A 150 5.78 -3.57 23.94
N LYS A 151 4.93 -3.75 24.95
CA LYS A 151 5.21 -3.23 26.31
C LYS A 151 6.51 -3.78 26.88
N ARG A 152 6.82 -5.06 26.65
CA ARG A 152 8.10 -5.66 27.07
C ARG A 152 9.30 -5.10 26.31
N GLU A 153 9.16 -4.84 25.01
CA GLU A 153 10.25 -4.37 24.15
C GLU A 153 10.57 -2.88 24.31
N PHE A 154 9.55 -2.05 24.56
CA PHE A 154 9.69 -0.59 24.62
C PHE A 154 9.61 -0.01 26.04
N GLY A 155 9.37 -0.85 27.05
CA GLY A 155 9.13 -0.45 28.44
C GLY A 155 7.74 0.14 28.66
N GLU A 156 7.29 0.18 29.92
CA GLU A 156 6.16 1.03 30.27
C GLU A 156 6.60 2.49 30.14
N ILE A 157 5.89 3.28 29.32
CA ILE A 157 5.98 4.73 29.41
C ILE A 157 5.29 5.06 30.73
N GLU A 158 6.06 5.22 31.81
CA GLU A 158 5.58 5.87 33.02
C GLU A 158 4.97 7.21 32.60
N THR A 159 3.66 7.36 32.81
CA THR A 159 2.90 8.57 32.52
C THR A 159 2.88 9.47 33.73
#